data_AF-A0A7Z9GAQ8-F1
#
_entry.id   AF-A0A7Z9GAQ8-F1
#
_cell.length_a   1.000
_cell.length_b   1.000
_cell.length_c   1.000
_cell.angle_alpha   90.00
_cell.angle_beta   90.00
_cell.angle_gamma   90.00
#
_symmetry.space_group_name_H-M   'P 1'
#
loop_
_entity.id
_entity.type
_entity.pdbx_description
1 polymer ?
#
loop_
_entity_poly.entity_id
_entity_poly.type
_entity_poly.pdbx_seq_one_letter_code
_entity_poly.pdbx_strand_id
1 'polypeptide(L)'
;MPNNLTLSWPAATDDAAIAGYALYQDDTLLTELTPDITTRDVSGLSPWTDYSFRVAAIDPAGNASASDLSVLQQTPDESTPAWPAGLLTVSNVTPYSLTLT
;
A
#
# COMPACT_ATOMS: atom_id res chain seq x y z
N MET A 1 5.78 -11.24 -1.40
CA MET A 1 5.68 -10.45 -0.15
C MET A 1 4.21 -10.04 0.01
N PRO A 2 3.74 -9.48 1.15
CA PRO A 2 2.32 -9.15 1.23
C PRO A 2 1.98 -8.04 0.23
N ASN A 3 1.06 -8.34 -0.68
CA ASN A 3 0.38 -7.38 -1.55
C ASN A 3 -0.80 -6.71 -0.79
N ASN A 4 -0.61 -6.53 0.52
CA ASN A 4 -1.60 -6.02 1.43
C ASN A 4 -0.97 -5.10 2.47
N LEU A 5 -1.81 -4.23 3.03
CA LEU A 5 -1.49 -3.41 4.19
C LEU A 5 -2.73 -3.28 5.06
N THR A 6 -2.53 -2.97 6.34
CA THR A 6 -3.60 -2.69 7.29
C THR A 6 -3.59 -1.19 7.59
N LEU A 7 -4.69 -0.52 7.27
CA LEU A 7 -4.98 0.83 7.71
C LEU A 7 -5.57 0.77 9.11
N SER A 8 -5.17 1.71 9.97
CA SER A 8 -5.70 1.90 11.31
C SER A 8 -5.79 3.39 11.59
N TRP A 9 -6.92 3.83 12.14
CA TRP A 9 -7.17 5.22 12.48
C TRP A 9 -7.86 5.33 13.84
N PRO A 10 -7.77 6.48 14.53
CA PRO A 10 -8.56 6.72 15.73
C PRO A 10 -10.04 6.91 15.38
N ALA A 11 -10.94 6.59 16.31
CA ALA A 11 -12.35 6.91 16.16
C ALA A 11 -12.55 8.43 16.03
N ALA A 12 -13.40 8.87 15.10
CA ALA A 12 -13.77 10.27 14.98
C ALA A 12 -14.63 10.71 16.17
N THR A 13 -14.48 11.97 16.57
CA THR A 13 -15.31 12.62 17.58
C THR A 13 -16.11 13.73 16.92
N ASP A 14 -17.42 13.73 17.10
CA ASP A 14 -18.30 14.80 16.69
C ASP A 14 -19.34 15.04 17.80
N ASP A 15 -19.87 16.26 17.87
CA ASP A 15 -20.99 16.62 18.74
C ASP A 15 -22.27 15.91 18.25
N ALA A 16 -22.34 15.57 16.96
CA ALA A 16 -23.30 14.64 16.38
C ALA A 16 -22.81 13.17 16.44
N ALA A 17 -23.73 12.21 16.40
CA ALA A 17 -23.35 10.80 16.28
C ALA A 17 -22.62 10.55 14.95
N ILE A 18 -21.58 9.71 14.92
CA ILE A 18 -20.96 9.26 13.67
C ILE A 18 -21.74 8.05 13.12
N ALA A 19 -22.10 8.08 11.84
CA ALA A 19 -22.79 6.99 11.16
C ALA A 19 -21.83 5.98 10.53
N GLY A 20 -20.60 6.39 10.17
CA GLY A 20 -19.60 5.49 9.59
C GLY A 20 -18.35 6.21 9.10
N TYR A 21 -17.55 5.49 8.32
CA TYR A 21 -16.36 6.01 7.64
C TYR A 21 -16.39 5.66 6.15
N ALA A 22 -16.03 6.62 5.29
CA ALA A 22 -15.68 6.36 3.90
C ALA A 22 -14.16 6.30 3.75
N LEU A 23 -13.68 5.17 3.25
CA LEU A 23 -12.27 4.95 2.92
C LEU A 23 -12.07 5.12 1.42
N TYR A 24 -11.08 5.91 1.05
CA TYR A 24 -10.71 6.17 -0.33
C TYR A 24 -9.30 5.66 -0.60
N GLN A 25 -9.07 5.19 -1.83
CA GLN A 25 -7.77 4.91 -2.40
C GLN A 25 -7.64 5.73 -3.68
N ASP A 26 -6.63 6.59 -3.77
CA ASP A 26 -6.36 7.44 -4.94
C ASP A 26 -7.60 8.23 -5.39
N ASP A 27 -8.19 8.93 -4.42
CA ASP A 27 -9.43 9.72 -4.54
C ASP A 27 -10.69 8.94 -4.94
N THR A 28 -10.59 7.62 -5.13
CA THR A 28 -11.72 6.75 -5.44
C THR A 28 -12.24 6.10 -4.17
N LEU A 29 -13.56 6.10 -3.97
CA LEU A 29 -14.19 5.42 -2.83
C LEU A 29 -13.88 3.93 -2.91
N LEU A 30 -13.18 3.42 -1.91
CA LEU A 30 -12.84 2.01 -1.77
C LEU A 30 -13.98 1.26 -1.07
N THR A 31 -14.47 1.80 0.05
CA THR A 31 -15.57 1.21 0.82
C THR A 31 -16.12 2.20 1.85
N GLU A 32 -17.35 1.96 2.29
CA GLU A 32 -17.88 2.54 3.53
C GLU A 32 -17.86 1.49 4.65
N LEU A 33 -17.74 1.95 5.89
CA LEU A 33 -17.60 1.15 7.09
C LEU A 33 -18.54 1.66 8.18
N THR A 34 -18.98 0.77 9.06
CA THR A 34 -19.76 1.12 10.25
C THR A 34 -18.87 1.87 11.26
N PRO A 35 -19.46 2.65 12.19
CA PRO A 35 -18.69 3.60 13.01
C PRO A 35 -17.83 2.92 14.09
N ASP A 36 -18.06 1.63 14.36
CA ASP A 36 -17.28 0.79 15.26
C ASP A 36 -16.00 0.24 14.61
N ILE A 37 -15.86 0.34 13.29
CA ILE A 37 -14.69 -0.14 12.56
C ILE A 37 -13.69 1.00 12.36
N THR A 38 -12.49 0.84 12.94
CA THR A 38 -11.39 1.79 12.79
C THR A 38 -10.12 1.17 12.20
N THR A 39 -10.26 -0.01 11.60
CA THR A 39 -9.18 -0.72 10.91
C THR A 39 -9.67 -1.34 9.60
N ARG A 40 -8.79 -1.43 8.61
CA ARG A 40 -9.12 -2.07 7.33
C ARG A 40 -7.89 -2.68 6.66
N ASP A 41 -8.00 -3.94 6.28
CA ASP A 41 -7.05 -4.57 5.36
C ASP A 41 -7.37 -4.19 3.92
N VAL A 42 -6.35 -3.72 3.21
CA VAL A 42 -6.37 -3.44 1.77
C VAL A 42 -5.45 -4.43 1.11
N SER A 43 -5.93 -5.13 0.08
CA SER A 43 -5.19 -6.17 -0.64
C SER A 43 -5.22 -5.94 -2.15
N GLY A 44 -4.39 -6.69 -2.89
CA GLY A 44 -4.30 -6.57 -4.34
C GLY A 44 -3.46 -5.38 -4.81
N LEU A 45 -2.57 -4.87 -3.95
CA LEU A 45 -1.68 -3.76 -4.27
C LEU A 45 -0.54 -4.24 -5.19
N SER A 46 -0.14 -3.37 -6.13
CA SER A 46 1.01 -3.63 -7.01
C SER A 46 2.31 -3.21 -6.31
N PRO A 47 3.43 -3.95 -6.50
CA PRO A 47 4.72 -3.59 -5.92
C PRO A 47 5.25 -2.27 -6.50
N TRP A 48 6.17 -1.63 -5.77
CA TRP A 48 6.78 -0.35 -6.16
C TRP A 48 5.79 0.72 -6.65
N THR A 49 4.58 0.75 -6.08
CA THR A 49 3.51 1.67 -6.44
C THR A 49 3.17 2.55 -5.24
N ASP A 50 3.04 3.86 -5.49
CA ASP A 50 2.56 4.82 -4.51
C ASP A 50 1.03 4.79 -4.46
N TYR A 51 0.49 4.66 -3.25
CA TYR A 51 -0.94 4.74 -2.97
C TYR A 51 -1.22 5.84 -1.96
N SER A 52 -2.31 6.58 -2.21
CA SER A 52 -2.89 7.52 -1.26
C SER A 52 -4.13 6.89 -0.63
N PHE A 53 -4.21 6.92 0.70
CA PHE A 53 -5.40 6.49 1.43
C PHE A 53 -5.97 7.65 2.21
N ARG A 54 -7.29 7.78 2.19
CA ARG A 54 -8.02 8.83 2.92
C ARG A 54 -9.23 8.25 3.64
N VAL A 55 -9.43 8.62 4.90
CA VAL A 55 -10.59 8.23 5.71
C VAL A 55 -11.36 9.49 6.07
N ALA A 56 -12.62 9.52 5.64
CA ALA A 56 -13.59 10.55 6.00
C ALA A 56 -14.63 9.96 6.97
N ALA A 57 -15.00 10.69 8.02
CA ALA A 57 -16.12 10.30 8.87
C ALA A 57 -17.44 10.76 8.23
N ILE A 58 -18.52 10.01 8.41
CA ILE A 58 -19.83 10.30 7.83
C ILE A 58 -20.85 10.49 8.95
N ASP A 59 -21.65 11.55 8.89
CA ASP A 59 -22.76 11.81 9.81
C ASP A 59 -24.06 11.05 9.41
N PRO A 60 -25.09 10.98 10.27
CA PRO A 60 -26.36 10.32 9.97
C PRO A 60 -27.16 10.94 8.82
N ALA A 61 -26.82 12.16 8.40
CA ALA A 61 -27.40 12.81 7.23
C ALA A 61 -26.64 12.50 5.93
N GLY A 62 -25.52 11.77 6.01
CA GLY A 62 -24.69 11.38 4.88
C GLY A 62 -23.62 12.41 4.51
N ASN A 63 -23.37 13.41 5.35
CA ASN A 63 -22.30 14.39 5.11
C ASN A 63 -20.96 13.83 5.57
N ALA A 64 -19.93 13.98 4.73
CA ALA A 64 -18.55 13.65 5.08
C ALA A 64 -17.90 14.74 5.95
N SER A 65 -16.90 14.35 6.74
CA SER A 65 -16.07 15.26 7.53
C SER A 65 -15.42 16.34 6.68
N ALA A 66 -15.31 17.56 7.22
CA ALA A 66 -14.60 18.66 6.56
C ALA A 66 -13.06 18.44 6.52
N SER A 67 -12.55 17.59 7.40
CA SER A 67 -11.15 17.20 7.49
C SER A 67 -11.06 15.68 7.52
N ASP A 68 -10.22 15.13 6.65
CA ASP A 68 -9.99 13.69 6.53
C ASP A 68 -8.60 13.31 7.07
N LEU A 69 -8.45 12.06 7.52
CA LEU A 69 -7.14 11.48 7.79
C LEU A 69 -6.56 10.93 6.48
N SER A 70 -5.30 11.24 6.18
CA SER A 70 -4.66 10.75 4.96
C SER A 70 -3.25 10.25 5.19
N VAL A 71 -2.83 9.27 4.38
CA VAL A 71 -1.48 8.72 4.36
C VAL A 71 -1.05 8.39 2.95
N LEU A 72 0.22 8.61 2.65
CA LEU A 72 0.88 8.18 1.41
C LEU A 72 1.80 7.02 1.75
N GLN A 73 1.66 5.91 1.02
CA GLN A 73 2.48 4.73 1.23
C GLN A 73 2.91 4.13 -0.10
N GLN A 74 4.22 3.91 -0.24
CA GLN A 74 4.79 3.12 -1.32
C GLN A 74 4.90 1.66 -0.89
N THR A 75 4.43 0.75 -1.74
CA THR A 75 4.67 -0.69 -1.54
C THR A 75 6.12 -1.06 -1.83
N PRO A 76 6.69 -2.08 -1.17
CA PRO A 76 8.04 -2.56 -1.46
C PRO A 76 8.23 -2.96 -2.93
N ASP A 77 9.46 -2.84 -3.41
CA ASP A 77 9.88 -3.48 -4.65
C ASP A 77 10.00 -5.00 -4.46
N GLU A 78 9.55 -5.76 -5.45
CA GLU A 78 9.69 -7.22 -5.51
C GLU A 78 10.62 -7.68 -6.65
N SER A 79 11.24 -6.74 -7.37
CA SER A 79 12.18 -7.06 -8.42
C SER A 79 13.41 -7.76 -7.83
N THR A 80 13.76 -8.92 -8.41
CA THR A 80 15.01 -9.59 -8.06
C THR A 80 16.14 -9.00 -8.90
N PRO A 81 17.34 -8.82 -8.32
CA PRO A 81 18.51 -8.47 -9.13
C PRO A 81 18.71 -9.51 -10.23
N ALA A 82 18.74 -9.04 -11.48
CA ALA A 82 18.99 -9.88 -12.64
C ALA A 82 20.36 -9.55 -13.23
N TRP A 83 21.10 -10.60 -13.61
CA TRP A 83 22.25 -10.42 -14.49
C TRP A 83 21.78 -9.84 -15.83
N PRO A 84 22.52 -8.92 -16.46
CA PRO A 84 22.27 -8.59 -17.85
C PRO A 84 22.34 -9.87 -18.68
N ALA A 85 21.52 -9.99 -19.72
CA ALA A 85 21.52 -11.15 -20.60
C ALA A 85 22.95 -11.44 -21.07
N GLY A 86 23.53 -12.53 -20.57
CA GLY A 86 24.94 -12.81 -20.69
C GLY A 86 25.23 -14.20 -20.11
N LEU A 87 26.14 -14.90 -20.75
CA LEU A 87 26.65 -16.17 -20.24
C LEU A 87 27.89 -15.85 -19.41
N LEU A 88 28.00 -16.43 -18.22
CA LEU A 88 29.28 -16.43 -17.51
C LEU A 88 30.30 -17.16 -18.39
N THR A 89 31.29 -16.44 -18.88
CA THR A 89 32.29 -17.01 -19.78
C THR A 89 33.53 -17.43 -19.01
N VAL A 90 34.10 -18.55 -19.42
CA VAL A 90 35.37 -19.05 -18.89
C VAL A 90 36.41 -18.95 -19.99
N SER A 91 37.55 -18.35 -19.68
CA SER A 91 38.69 -18.24 -20.59
C SER A 91 40.01 -18.56 -19.87
N ASN A 92 41.11 -18.67 -20.64
CA ASN A 92 42.47 -18.86 -20.10
C ASN A 92 42.61 -20.04 -19.12
N VAL A 93 42.03 -21.19 -19.46
CA VAL A 93 42.07 -22.40 -18.61
C VAL A 93 43.45 -23.04 -18.65
N THR A 94 44.07 -23.19 -17.49
CA THR A 94 45.32 -23.92 -17.24
C THR A 94 45.10 -24.95 -16.11
N PRO A 95 46.07 -25.82 -15.80
CA PRO A 95 45.95 -26.73 -14.65
C PRO A 95 45.76 -26.03 -13.29
N TYR A 96 46.09 -24.74 -13.19
CA TYR A 96 46.08 -24.00 -11.92
C TYR A 96 45.23 -22.72 -11.95
N SER A 97 44.66 -22.36 -13.09
CA SER A 97 43.92 -21.10 -13.21
C SER A 97 42.89 -21.12 -14.33
N LEU A 98 41.92 -20.23 -14.20
CA LEU A 98 41.01 -19.82 -15.26
C LEU A 98 40.59 -18.38 -15.00
N THR A 99 40.00 -17.74 -16.00
CA THR A 99 39.40 -16.41 -15.88
C THR A 99 37.90 -16.51 -16.07
N LEU A 100 37.14 -15.85 -15.19
CA LEU A 100 35.70 -15.66 -15.31
C LEU A 100 35.42 -14.23 -15.80
N THR A 101 34.60 -14.09 -16.84
CA THR A 101 34.17 -12.80 -17.42
C THR A 101 32.69 -12.80 -17.74
#